data_AF-A0A6J8A5U0-F1
#
_entry.id   AF-A0A6J8A5U0-F1
#
_cell.length_a   1.000
_cell.length_b   1.000
_cell.length_c   1.000
_cell.angle_alpha   90.00
_cell.angle_beta   90.00
_cell.angle_gamma   90.00
#
_symmetry.space_group_name_H-M   'P 1'
#
loop_
_entity.id
_entity.type
_entity.pdbx_description
1 polymer ?
#
loop_
_entity_poly.entity_id
_entity_poly.type
_entity_poly.pdbx_seq_one_letter_code
_entity_poly.pdbx_strand_id
1 'polypeptide(L)'
;MEVPYAVCNQRKRSVLLMIPDWAFKDKFKTNPYTCRQFAFATKRDDKVANMFLSYVAFITATLTVLVQCHDCKNYDLSASDQSLVDMMKHYLHTSRKEECPPGGKPSTSGHVGVTYVRWGMKGCPKGVEMVYTGQVGGNDYANKGGGVNNLCLPNDPENGKPFSAADNAQLFGTEYETTSKFKPSGMRDMSQMEVPCAVCHQRKKSVLLMIPGRKTCYKGWTSEYSGYLLAGHRTTSSKEYACVDENAEPLDDKTGNENGALFYAISTKCGSLRCPPYKDAVEVQCVVCTK
;
A
#
# COMPACT_ATOMS: atom_id res chain seq x y z
N MET A 1 -21.84 -2.46 28.53
CA MET A 1 -20.90 -1.88 27.54
C MET A 1 -20.89 -0.39 27.79
N GLU A 2 -19.90 0.09 28.54
CA GLU A 2 -19.76 1.51 28.85
C GLU A 2 -18.92 2.17 27.77
N VAL A 3 -19.46 3.24 27.19
CA VAL A 3 -18.78 4.10 26.22
C VAL A 3 -18.00 5.15 27.03
N PRO A 4 -16.70 5.39 26.77
CA PRO A 4 -15.97 6.41 27.51
C PRO A 4 -16.47 7.80 27.12
N TYR A 5 -16.85 8.61 28.12
CA TYR A 5 -17.18 10.04 27.96
C TYR A 5 -16.04 10.89 28.55
N ALA A 6 -15.62 11.93 27.83
CA ALA A 6 -14.64 12.91 28.31
C ALA A 6 -15.36 14.04 29.08
N VAL A 7 -14.97 14.30 30.33
CA VAL A 7 -15.46 15.44 31.13
C VAL A 7 -14.41 16.54 31.08
N CYS A 8 -14.72 17.66 30.43
CA CYS A 8 -13.82 18.81 30.36
C CYS A 8 -14.03 19.73 31.58
N ASN A 9 -13.06 19.81 32.48
CA ASN A 9 -13.12 20.69 33.65
C ASN A 9 -12.66 22.11 33.27
N GLN A 10 -13.59 23.07 33.25
CA GLN A 10 -13.37 24.42 32.70
C GLN A 10 -12.50 25.37 33.53
N ARG A 11 -11.84 24.93 34.61
CA ARG A 11 -10.92 25.82 35.37
C ARG A 11 -9.44 25.56 35.20
N LYS A 12 -9.00 24.46 34.58
CA LYS A 12 -7.60 24.23 34.21
C LYS A 12 -7.54 23.51 32.87
N ARG A 13 -6.91 24.12 31.86
CA ARG A 13 -6.74 23.58 30.52
C ARG A 13 -5.83 22.33 30.54
N SER A 14 -6.41 21.16 30.81
CA SER A 14 -5.75 19.85 30.71
C SER A 14 -6.75 18.82 30.16
N VAL A 15 -6.31 17.99 29.21
CA VAL A 15 -7.08 16.83 28.72
C VAL A 15 -6.68 15.62 29.55
N LEU A 16 -7.63 15.00 30.24
CA LEU A 16 -7.44 13.74 30.97
C LEU A 16 -7.89 12.58 30.06
N LEU A 17 -6.94 11.81 29.53
CA LEU A 17 -7.22 10.52 28.89
C LEU A 17 -7.27 9.45 29.98
N MET A 18 -8.46 8.89 30.24
CA MET A 18 -8.59 7.69 31.08
C MET A 18 -8.29 6.45 30.22
N ILE A 19 -7.20 5.75 30.54
CA ILE A 19 -6.87 4.43 29.98
C ILE A 19 -7.64 3.37 30.80
N PRO A 20 -8.27 2.35 30.18
CA PRO A 20 -9.05 1.35 30.89
C PRO A 20 -8.22 0.51 31.89
N ASP A 21 -8.88 0.15 32.98
CA ASP A 21 -8.34 -0.25 34.29
C ASP A 21 -7.77 -1.69 34.39
N TRP A 22 -7.22 -2.23 33.30
CA TRP A 22 -6.56 -3.55 33.33
C TRP A 22 -5.02 -3.47 33.36
N ALA A 23 -4.44 -2.26 33.31
CA ALA A 23 -2.99 -2.07 33.16
C ALA A 23 -2.19 -1.86 34.46
N PHE A 24 -2.79 -1.72 35.65
CA PHE A 24 -2.02 -1.52 36.89
C PHE A 24 -2.66 -2.17 38.13
N LYS A 25 -2.62 -3.50 38.22
CA LYS A 25 -2.70 -4.20 39.52
C LYS A 25 -1.29 -4.49 40.01
N ASP A 26 -0.71 -3.55 40.74
CA ASP A 26 -0.07 -3.81 42.04
C ASP A 26 0.79 -2.62 42.49
N LYS A 27 0.60 -2.26 43.76
CA LYS A 27 1.35 -1.29 44.57
C LYS A 27 1.13 0.18 44.18
N PHE A 28 0.32 0.89 44.96
CA PHE A 28 0.71 2.02 45.83
C PHE A 28 -0.57 2.71 46.34
N LYS A 29 -0.94 2.38 47.59
CA LYS A 29 -1.91 3.17 48.37
C LYS A 29 -1.21 4.46 48.81
N THR A 30 -1.67 5.64 48.40
CA THR A 30 -1.71 6.89 49.22
C THR A 30 -2.30 8.11 48.49
N ASN A 31 -3.31 8.71 49.13
CA ASN A 31 -3.79 10.11 49.16
C ASN A 31 -4.07 10.91 47.84
N PRO A 32 -5.32 11.37 47.56
CA PRO A 32 -5.74 11.85 46.24
C PRO A 32 -5.47 13.34 45.91
N TYR A 33 -4.43 13.98 46.46
CA TYR A 33 -4.23 15.44 46.28
C TYR A 33 -2.86 15.90 45.76
N THR A 34 -2.08 15.04 45.09
CA THR A 34 -0.78 15.44 44.50
C THR A 34 -0.68 15.06 43.02
N CYS A 35 -0.73 16.05 42.14
CA CYS A 35 -0.47 15.88 40.70
C CYS A 35 1.04 16.01 40.43
N ARG A 36 1.72 14.92 40.04
CA ARG A 36 3.07 14.96 39.45
C ARG A 36 2.94 14.99 37.92
N GLN A 37 3.59 15.96 37.27
CA GLN A 37 3.70 16.01 35.81
C GLN A 37 4.58 14.87 35.30
N PHE A 38 4.04 14.03 34.40
CA PHE A 38 4.85 13.19 33.52
C PHE A 38 4.95 13.88 32.16
N ALA A 39 6.15 14.35 31.82
CA ALA A 39 6.48 14.79 30.47
C ALA A 39 7.10 13.61 29.72
N PHE A 40 6.47 13.18 28.62
CA PHE A 40 7.11 12.26 27.67
C PHE A 40 7.97 13.10 26.72
N ALA A 41 9.30 13.00 26.87
CA ALA A 41 10.25 13.52 25.90
C ALA A 41 10.54 12.45 24.84
N THR A 42 10.35 12.77 23.56
CA THR A 42 10.80 11.93 22.44
C THR A 42 12.30 12.16 22.24
N LYS A 43 13.10 11.13 22.49
CA LYS A 43 14.56 11.18 22.36
C LYS A 43 14.96 10.83 20.93
N ARG A 44 15.69 11.73 20.26
CA ARG A 44 16.46 11.49 19.04
C ARG A 44 17.90 11.19 19.50
N ASP A 45 18.39 9.98 19.27
CA ASP A 45 19.72 9.55 19.70
C ASP A 45 20.80 9.96 18.67
N ASP A 46 21.84 10.66 19.12
CA ASP A 46 23.15 10.69 18.46
C ASP A 46 24.29 10.64 19.51
N LYS A 47 25.10 9.60 19.35
CA LYS A 47 26.45 9.21 19.81
C LYS A 47 27.24 9.99 20.90
N VAL A 48 27.67 9.20 21.89
CA VAL A 48 29.02 9.05 22.49
C VAL A 48 29.75 10.29 23.04
N ALA A 49 29.87 10.37 24.37
CA ALA A 49 31.11 10.77 25.06
C ALA A 49 31.09 10.32 26.53
N ASN A 50 32.21 9.74 26.96
CA ASN A 50 32.50 9.24 28.30
C ASN A 50 32.55 10.34 29.38
N MET A 51 32.52 9.86 30.63
CA MET A 51 33.37 10.30 31.76
C MET A 51 32.72 11.23 32.82
N PHE A 52 32.51 10.61 33.99
CA PHE A 52 32.70 11.13 35.37
C PHE A 52 32.06 12.47 35.82
N LEU A 53 31.14 12.32 36.77
CA LEU A 53 30.98 13.08 38.02
C LEU A 53 31.58 14.50 38.13
N SER A 54 30.67 15.45 38.40
CA SER A 54 30.76 16.59 39.34
C SER A 54 30.62 17.99 38.72
N TYR A 55 29.99 18.87 39.50
CA TYR A 55 29.87 20.35 39.37
C TYR A 55 28.73 20.96 38.55
N VAL A 56 27.62 21.17 39.27
CA VAL A 56 26.80 22.40 39.39
C VAL A 56 27.15 23.57 38.45
N ALA A 57 26.19 23.96 37.58
CA ALA A 57 25.81 25.37 37.34
C ALA A 57 24.50 25.45 36.53
N PHE A 58 23.52 26.15 37.10
CA PHE A 58 22.18 26.44 36.57
C PHE A 58 22.23 27.39 35.36
N ILE A 59 21.72 26.96 34.19
CA ILE A 59 21.06 27.86 33.21
C ILE A 59 19.95 27.05 32.51
N THR A 60 18.70 27.17 32.98
CA THR A 60 17.53 26.64 32.25
C THR A 60 17.01 27.71 31.29
N ALA A 61 17.26 27.54 29.99
CA ALA A 61 16.58 28.29 28.94
C ALA A 61 15.15 27.75 28.80
N THR A 62 14.14 28.53 29.21
CA THR A 62 12.74 28.21 29.01
C THR A 62 12.34 28.43 27.55
N LEU A 63 12.05 27.34 26.82
CA LEU A 63 11.45 27.38 25.49
C LEU A 63 9.92 27.52 25.65
N THR A 64 9.38 28.71 25.42
CA THR A 64 7.93 28.97 25.39
C THR A 64 7.34 28.54 24.05
N VAL A 65 6.66 27.39 24.02
CA VAL A 65 5.83 26.98 22.88
C VAL A 65 4.46 27.64 23.01
N LEU A 66 4.16 28.60 22.13
CA LEU A 66 2.83 29.19 22.00
C LEU A 66 1.90 28.19 21.31
N VAL A 67 1.05 27.51 22.10
CA VAL A 67 -0.10 26.76 21.56
C VAL A 67 -1.23 27.76 21.34
N GLN A 68 -1.51 28.11 20.08
CA GLN A 68 -2.71 28.88 19.74
C GLN A 68 -3.94 28.00 19.91
N CYS A 69 -4.68 28.18 21.01
CA CYS A 69 -6.04 27.68 21.14
C CYS A 69 -7.01 28.66 20.48
N HIS A 70 -7.79 28.20 19.50
CA HIS A 70 -8.90 28.98 18.93
C HIS A 70 -9.98 29.23 19.99
N ASP A 71 -10.49 30.48 20.06
CA ASP A 71 -11.50 30.92 21.03
C ASP A 71 -12.90 30.41 20.63
N CYS A 72 -13.42 29.38 21.33
CA CYS A 72 -14.74 28.79 21.07
C CYS A 72 -15.88 29.55 21.79
N LYS A 73 -15.96 30.88 21.62
CA LYS A 73 -16.94 31.70 22.37
C LYS A 73 -18.38 31.68 21.87
N ASN A 74 -18.67 31.12 20.69
CA ASN A 74 -19.97 31.32 20.03
C ASN A 74 -20.78 30.05 19.73
N TYR A 75 -20.58 28.94 20.44
CA TYR A 75 -21.43 27.75 20.25
C TYR A 75 -22.15 27.37 21.54
N ASP A 76 -23.41 27.75 21.62
CA ASP A 76 -24.34 27.35 22.68
C ASP A 76 -24.93 25.99 22.31
N LEU A 77 -24.41 24.92 22.91
CA LEU A 77 -24.88 23.55 22.70
C LEU A 77 -25.91 23.23 23.78
N SER A 78 -27.18 23.13 23.39
CA SER A 78 -28.25 22.67 24.29
C SER A 78 -28.22 21.14 24.45
N ALA A 79 -28.70 20.65 25.59
CA ALA A 79 -28.55 19.25 26.02
C ALA A 79 -29.27 18.19 25.16
N SER A 80 -29.89 18.56 24.02
CA SER A 80 -30.46 17.60 23.05
C SER A 80 -29.45 17.01 22.07
N ASP A 81 -28.25 17.58 21.96
CA ASP A 81 -27.31 17.31 20.85
C ASP A 81 -26.31 16.16 21.13
N GLN A 82 -26.73 15.14 21.88
CA GLN A 82 -25.91 13.95 22.20
C GLN A 82 -25.98 12.83 21.16
N SER A 83 -26.41 13.13 19.92
CA SER A 83 -26.47 12.11 18.87
C SER A 83 -25.11 11.91 18.19
N LEU A 84 -24.79 10.65 17.85
CA LEU A 84 -23.62 10.28 17.02
C LEU A 84 -23.57 11.11 15.73
N VAL A 85 -24.73 11.51 15.20
CA VAL A 85 -24.86 12.32 13.99
C VAL A 85 -24.28 13.71 14.21
N ASP A 86 -24.45 14.32 15.38
CA ASP A 86 -23.92 15.65 15.67
C ASP A 86 -22.42 15.59 16.02
N MET A 87 -21.96 14.48 16.61
CA MET A 87 -20.52 14.18 16.69
C MET A 87 -19.90 14.03 15.30
N MET A 88 -20.56 13.32 14.38
CA MET A 88 -20.08 13.16 13.00
C MET A 88 -20.15 14.47 12.22
N LYS A 89 -21.17 15.31 12.43
CA LYS A 89 -21.21 16.67 11.85
C LYS A 89 -20.09 17.53 12.42
N HIS A 90 -19.85 17.49 13.73
CA HIS A 90 -18.72 18.19 14.35
C HIS A 90 -17.40 17.71 13.76
N TYR A 91 -17.19 16.39 13.66
CA TYR A 91 -15.99 15.79 13.07
C TYR A 91 -15.82 16.17 11.59
N LEU A 92 -16.88 16.15 10.79
CA LEU A 92 -16.87 16.59 9.38
C LEU A 92 -16.71 18.11 9.22
N HIS A 93 -17.04 18.89 10.24
CA HIS A 93 -16.89 20.35 10.23
C HIS A 93 -15.50 20.77 10.71
N THR A 94 -14.93 20.08 11.70
CA THR A 94 -13.56 20.33 12.19
C THR A 94 -12.50 19.71 11.27
N SER A 95 -12.74 18.54 10.67
CA SER A 95 -11.83 17.97 9.65
C SER A 95 -11.80 18.75 8.33
N ARG A 96 -12.83 19.56 8.04
CA ARG A 96 -12.82 20.49 6.91
C ARG A 96 -12.07 21.80 7.17
N LYS A 97 -11.53 22.00 8.37
CA LYS A 97 -10.79 23.21 8.75
C LYS A 97 -9.27 23.04 8.81
N GLU A 98 -8.72 21.92 8.34
CA GLU A 98 -7.43 22.01 7.65
C GLU A 98 -7.69 22.64 6.28
N GLU A 99 -7.84 23.96 6.29
CA GLU A 99 -7.74 24.74 5.07
C GLU A 99 -6.36 24.45 4.47
N CYS A 100 -6.33 23.71 3.36
CA CYS A 100 -5.20 23.81 2.42
C CYS A 100 -4.95 25.32 2.23
N PRO A 101 -3.70 25.80 2.38
CA PRO A 101 -3.41 27.22 2.53
C PRO A 101 -4.15 28.06 1.47
N PRO A 102 -5.00 29.02 1.88
CA PRO A 102 -5.75 29.86 0.95
C PRO A 102 -4.78 30.86 0.34
N GLY A 103 -4.19 30.50 -0.80
CA GLY A 103 -3.16 31.30 -1.45
C GLY A 103 -2.44 30.63 -2.61
N GLY A 104 -2.59 29.31 -2.79
CA GLY A 104 -2.25 28.70 -4.07
C GLY A 104 -3.30 29.10 -5.10
N LYS A 105 -2.92 29.83 -6.16
CA LYS A 105 -3.64 29.77 -7.44
C LYS A 105 -3.97 28.29 -7.70
N PRO A 106 -5.12 27.92 -8.29
CA PRO A 106 -5.30 26.56 -8.81
C PRO A 106 -4.03 26.29 -9.61
N SER A 107 -3.23 25.33 -9.17
CA SER A 107 -2.10 24.91 -9.97
C SER A 107 -2.73 24.41 -11.26
N THR A 108 -2.67 25.23 -12.29
CA THR A 108 -3.01 24.84 -13.66
C THR A 108 -2.02 23.80 -14.20
N SER A 109 -1.11 23.32 -13.35
CA SER A 109 -0.26 22.16 -13.57
C SER A 109 -0.26 21.20 -12.37
N GLY A 110 -1.44 20.91 -11.79
CA GLY A 110 -1.56 19.75 -10.91
C GLY A 110 -1.04 18.53 -11.65
N HIS A 111 0.05 17.95 -11.16
CA HIS A 111 0.69 16.74 -11.69
C HIS A 111 -0.22 15.53 -11.42
N VAL A 112 -1.42 15.55 -12.00
CA VAL A 112 -2.34 14.42 -11.96
C VAL A 112 -1.71 13.34 -12.81
N GLY A 113 -1.45 12.19 -12.20
CA GLY A 113 -0.87 11.04 -12.86
C GLY A 113 -1.25 9.76 -12.12
N VAL A 114 -1.17 8.64 -12.83
CA VAL A 114 -1.43 7.31 -12.28
C VAL A 114 -0.29 6.38 -12.64
N THR A 115 0.09 5.53 -11.69
CA THR A 115 1.14 4.54 -11.89
C THR A 115 0.53 3.16 -12.10
N TYR A 116 1.11 2.35 -12.99
CA TYR A 116 0.75 0.95 -13.19
C TYR A 116 1.99 0.10 -13.47
N VAL A 117 1.85 -1.22 -13.27
CA VAL A 117 2.88 -2.18 -13.65
C VAL A 117 2.54 -2.78 -15.02
N ARG A 118 3.52 -2.80 -15.91
CA ARG A 118 3.48 -3.53 -17.17
C ARG A 118 4.21 -4.85 -16.97
N TRP A 119 3.45 -5.92 -16.81
CA TRP A 119 3.99 -7.26 -16.56
C TRP A 119 4.46 -7.90 -17.87
N GLY A 120 5.64 -8.53 -17.84
CA GLY A 120 6.25 -9.22 -18.97
C GLY A 120 7.01 -8.32 -19.95
N MET A 121 7.25 -7.05 -19.61
CA MET A 121 8.00 -6.11 -20.45
C MET A 121 8.99 -5.31 -19.61
N LYS A 122 10.19 -5.04 -20.15
CA LYS A 122 11.23 -4.22 -19.49
C LYS A 122 10.99 -2.71 -19.63
N GLY A 123 10.03 -2.27 -20.44
CA GLY A 123 9.78 -0.85 -20.69
C GLY A 123 8.32 -0.47 -20.83
N CYS A 124 8.02 0.81 -20.65
CA CYS A 124 6.68 1.39 -20.76
C CYS A 124 6.27 1.67 -22.22
N PRO A 125 4.96 1.80 -22.51
CA PRO A 125 4.49 2.21 -23.83
C PRO A 125 5.01 3.60 -24.23
N LYS A 126 5.03 3.89 -25.53
CA LYS A 126 5.48 5.20 -26.04
C LYS A 126 4.64 6.34 -25.46
N GLY A 127 5.31 7.37 -24.96
CA GLY A 127 4.65 8.53 -24.35
C GLY A 127 4.27 8.35 -22.88
N VAL A 128 4.59 7.20 -22.28
CA VAL A 128 4.43 6.93 -20.85
C VAL A 128 5.81 7.00 -20.18
N GLU A 129 5.87 7.64 -19.01
CA GLU A 129 7.11 7.79 -18.26
C GLU A 129 7.46 6.47 -17.56
N MET A 130 8.70 6.01 -17.72
CA MET A 130 9.21 4.87 -16.95
C MET A 130 9.67 5.36 -15.58
N VAL A 131 9.13 4.76 -14.52
CA VAL A 131 9.59 5.01 -13.15
C VAL A 131 10.81 4.14 -12.87
N TYR A 132 10.68 2.83 -13.07
CA TYR A 132 11.80 1.88 -13.05
C TYR A 132 11.46 0.60 -13.83
N THR A 133 12.50 -0.18 -14.08
CA THR A 133 12.43 -1.52 -14.70
C THR A 133 13.00 -2.56 -13.75
N GLY A 134 12.54 -3.79 -13.89
CA GLY A 134 12.74 -4.80 -12.86
C GLY A 134 12.39 -6.22 -13.30
N GLN A 135 12.36 -7.10 -12.31
CA GLN A 135 11.88 -8.47 -12.44
C GLN A 135 10.67 -8.70 -11.56
N VAL A 136 9.81 -9.63 -11.94
CA VAL A 136 8.65 -9.99 -11.14
C VAL A 136 9.09 -10.89 -10.01
N GLY A 137 8.76 -10.48 -8.78
CA GLY A 137 8.95 -11.26 -7.58
C GLY A 137 7.63 -11.73 -6.99
N GLY A 138 7.64 -12.89 -6.36
CA GLY A 138 6.49 -13.43 -5.68
C GLY A 138 6.87 -14.51 -4.68
N ASN A 139 5.86 -15.18 -4.17
CA ASN A 139 6.05 -16.30 -3.26
C ASN A 139 6.22 -17.61 -4.05
N ASP A 140 7.04 -18.51 -3.53
CA ASP A 140 7.24 -19.86 -4.06
C ASP A 140 5.92 -20.59 -4.32
N TYR A 141 5.92 -21.42 -5.37
CA TYR A 141 4.74 -22.13 -5.83
C TYR A 141 4.18 -23.14 -4.81
N ALA A 142 5.02 -23.76 -4.00
CA ALA A 142 4.64 -24.75 -2.99
C ALA A 142 4.26 -24.10 -1.64
N ASN A 143 4.71 -22.88 -1.38
CA ASN A 143 4.41 -22.17 -0.15
C ASN A 143 2.92 -21.81 -0.03
N LYS A 144 2.31 -22.17 1.11
CA LYS A 144 0.89 -21.87 1.44
C LYS A 144 0.69 -20.52 2.13
N GLY A 145 1.68 -20.10 2.92
CA GLY A 145 1.71 -18.79 3.58
C GLY A 145 2.50 -17.76 2.77
N GLY A 146 2.77 -16.59 3.36
CA GLY A 146 3.50 -15.50 2.70
C GLY A 146 2.59 -14.58 1.88
N GLY A 147 3.19 -13.84 0.94
CA GLY A 147 2.47 -12.92 0.04
C GLY A 147 1.73 -13.66 -1.07
N VAL A 148 0.53 -13.19 -1.42
CA VAL A 148 -0.27 -13.69 -2.55
C VAL A 148 -0.07 -12.88 -3.83
N ASN A 149 0.39 -11.63 -3.68
CA ASN A 149 0.57 -10.67 -4.75
C ASN A 149 1.93 -10.81 -5.41
N ASN A 150 2.00 -10.36 -6.67
CA ASN A 150 3.27 -10.20 -7.37
C ASN A 150 3.80 -8.78 -7.15
N LEU A 151 5.11 -8.66 -7.10
CA LEU A 151 5.84 -7.41 -6.94
C LEU A 151 6.69 -7.16 -8.18
N CYS A 152 6.82 -5.89 -8.59
CA CYS A 152 7.87 -5.51 -9.52
C CYS A 152 9.09 -5.10 -8.71
N LEU A 153 10.15 -5.91 -8.74
CA LEU A 153 11.37 -5.66 -7.97
C LEU A 153 12.35 -4.88 -8.84
N PRO A 154 12.86 -3.73 -8.39
CA PRO A 154 13.80 -2.93 -9.16
C PRO A 154 15.12 -3.69 -9.41
N ASN A 155 15.78 -3.39 -10.53
CA ASN A 155 17.09 -3.97 -10.86
C ASN A 155 18.24 -3.46 -9.97
N ASP A 156 17.99 -2.39 -9.22
CA ASP A 156 18.92 -1.72 -8.32
C ASP A 156 18.38 -1.69 -6.86
N PRO A 157 18.19 -2.85 -6.22
CA PRO A 157 17.63 -2.89 -4.88
C PRO A 157 18.58 -2.28 -3.83
N GLU A 158 18.02 -1.53 -2.88
CA GLU A 158 18.73 -1.15 -1.67
C GLU A 158 18.72 -2.32 -0.68
N ASN A 159 19.90 -2.88 -0.39
CA ASN A 159 20.01 -4.08 0.44
C ASN A 159 19.93 -3.78 1.94
N GLY A 160 19.09 -4.56 2.65
CA GLY A 160 19.07 -4.61 4.10
C GLY A 160 20.23 -5.41 4.70
N LYS A 161 20.19 -5.62 6.03
CA LYS A 161 21.16 -6.49 6.70
C LYS A 161 20.80 -7.96 6.44
N PRO A 162 21.80 -8.86 6.31
CA PRO A 162 21.55 -10.29 6.21
C PRO A 162 20.73 -10.79 7.41
N PHE A 163 19.67 -11.53 7.13
CA PHE A 163 18.79 -12.15 8.12
C PHE A 163 18.17 -13.42 7.53
N SER A 164 18.14 -14.51 8.29
CA SER A 164 17.50 -15.76 7.90
C SER A 164 16.96 -16.49 9.13
N ALA A 165 15.70 -16.92 9.05
CA ALA A 165 15.04 -17.75 10.04
C ALA A 165 14.08 -18.70 9.31
N ALA A 166 13.90 -19.90 9.86
CA ALA A 166 13.15 -20.98 9.21
C ALA A 166 11.69 -20.60 8.88
N ASP A 167 11.07 -19.74 9.69
CA ASP A 167 9.67 -19.35 9.57
C ASP A 167 9.45 -18.06 8.75
N ASN A 168 10.51 -17.48 8.18
CA ASN A 168 10.39 -16.24 7.42
C ASN A 168 9.65 -16.45 6.09
N ALA A 169 8.79 -15.50 5.74
CA ALA A 169 8.30 -15.40 4.37
C ALA A 169 9.46 -15.06 3.43
N GLN A 170 9.55 -15.79 2.33
CA GLN A 170 10.61 -15.64 1.33
C GLN A 170 10.03 -15.04 0.05
N LEU A 171 10.88 -14.30 -0.66
CA LEU A 171 10.57 -13.66 -1.93
C LEU A 171 11.44 -14.30 -3.01
N PHE A 172 10.81 -14.79 -4.07
CA PHE A 172 11.42 -15.51 -5.18
C PHE A 172 11.20 -14.75 -6.49
N GLY A 173 12.04 -15.00 -7.49
CA GLY A 173 11.76 -14.61 -8.87
C GLY A 173 10.53 -15.32 -9.42
N THR A 174 9.95 -14.78 -10.49
CA THR A 174 8.81 -15.39 -11.17
C THR A 174 9.23 -15.95 -12.51
N GLU A 175 8.84 -17.18 -12.80
CA GLU A 175 9.09 -17.85 -14.09
C GLU A 175 7.80 -17.93 -14.91
N TYR A 176 7.94 -17.84 -16.23
CA TYR A 176 6.87 -18.25 -17.13
C TYR A 176 6.76 -19.77 -17.18
N GLU A 177 5.52 -20.26 -17.09
CA GLU A 177 5.18 -21.67 -17.30
C GLU A 177 4.36 -21.81 -18.58
N THR A 178 4.90 -21.26 -19.66
CA THR A 178 4.26 -21.09 -20.96
C THR A 178 4.86 -22.02 -22.02
N THR A 179 4.97 -23.31 -21.68
CA THR A 179 5.35 -24.33 -22.68
C THR A 179 4.46 -24.25 -23.92
N SER A 180 4.98 -24.65 -25.08
CA SER A 180 4.25 -24.68 -26.37
C SER A 180 2.81 -25.25 -26.32
N LYS A 181 2.51 -26.17 -25.39
CA LYS A 181 1.18 -26.78 -25.22
C LYS A 181 0.22 -25.98 -24.34
N PHE A 182 0.74 -25.13 -23.45
CA PHE A 182 -0.03 -24.49 -22.38
C PHE A 182 0.10 -22.96 -22.36
N LYS A 183 0.51 -22.36 -23.48
CA LYS A 183 0.60 -20.91 -23.65
C LYS A 183 -0.57 -20.33 -24.46
N PRO A 184 -0.88 -19.03 -24.29
CA PRO A 184 -1.78 -18.33 -25.20
C PRO A 184 -1.24 -18.32 -26.64
N SER A 185 -2.14 -18.30 -27.61
CA SER A 185 -1.85 -18.44 -29.04
C SER A 185 -0.87 -17.39 -29.57
N GLY A 186 -0.94 -16.15 -29.06
CA GLY A 186 -0.06 -15.05 -29.46
C GLY A 186 1.23 -14.91 -28.63
N MET A 187 1.41 -15.71 -27.57
CA MET A 187 2.58 -15.58 -26.69
C MET A 187 3.73 -16.45 -27.19
N ARG A 188 4.98 -16.03 -26.97
CA ARG A 188 6.18 -16.86 -27.24
C ARG A 188 6.28 -18.01 -26.24
N ASP A 189 6.96 -19.08 -26.63
CA ASP A 189 7.37 -20.09 -25.64
C ASP A 189 8.53 -19.49 -24.85
N MET A 190 8.30 -19.27 -23.56
CA MET A 190 9.27 -18.70 -22.62
C MET A 190 9.31 -19.55 -21.35
N SER A 191 8.90 -20.81 -21.44
CA SER A 191 8.90 -21.71 -20.29
C SER A 191 10.25 -21.66 -19.58
N GLN A 192 10.24 -21.61 -18.25
CA GLN A 192 11.47 -21.60 -17.43
C GLN A 192 12.34 -20.34 -17.58
N MET A 193 11.78 -19.25 -18.15
CA MET A 193 12.44 -17.95 -18.21
C MET A 193 11.79 -17.00 -17.20
N GLU A 194 12.59 -16.12 -16.62
CA GLU A 194 12.14 -15.14 -15.66
C GLU A 194 11.34 -14.01 -16.30
N VAL A 195 10.37 -13.50 -15.55
CA VAL A 195 9.42 -12.50 -16.01
C VAL A 195 9.94 -11.09 -15.69
N PRO A 196 10.15 -10.21 -16.67
CA PRO A 196 10.47 -8.81 -16.43
C PRO A 196 9.22 -7.99 -16.11
N CYS A 197 9.43 -6.80 -15.56
CA CYS A 197 8.37 -5.82 -15.36
C CYS A 197 8.89 -4.39 -15.52
N ALA A 198 7.97 -3.48 -15.81
CA ALA A 198 8.23 -2.05 -15.80
C ALA A 198 7.13 -1.34 -15.03
N VAL A 199 7.52 -0.39 -14.17
CA VAL A 199 6.58 0.50 -13.49
C VAL A 199 6.49 1.80 -14.27
N CYS A 200 5.27 2.14 -14.66
CA CYS A 200 4.97 3.19 -15.62
C CYS A 200 4.10 4.26 -14.98
N HIS A 201 4.45 5.52 -15.20
CA HIS A 201 3.69 6.69 -14.74
C HIS A 201 3.06 7.40 -15.94
N GLN A 202 1.73 7.40 -15.98
CA GLN A 202 0.95 8.07 -17.01
C GLN A 202 0.48 9.43 -16.51
N ARG A 203 0.92 10.49 -17.18
CA ARG A 203 0.59 11.88 -16.83
C ARG A 203 -0.80 12.25 -17.35
N LYS A 204 -1.44 13.20 -16.68
CA LYS A 204 -2.78 13.74 -17.03
C LYS A 204 -3.88 12.67 -17.03
N LYS A 205 -3.68 11.60 -16.25
CA LYS A 205 -4.65 10.52 -15.99
C LYS A 205 -4.79 10.35 -14.49
N SER A 206 -5.99 10.07 -14.01
CA SER A 206 -6.28 9.99 -12.57
C SER A 206 -6.72 8.61 -12.11
N VAL A 207 -7.10 7.72 -13.03
CA VAL A 207 -7.61 6.39 -12.68
C VAL A 207 -6.99 5.31 -13.56
N LEU A 208 -6.74 4.14 -12.96
CA LEU A 208 -6.27 2.92 -13.59
C LEU A 208 -7.33 1.82 -13.45
N LEU A 209 -7.49 0.99 -14.48
CA LEU A 209 -8.37 -0.16 -14.48
C LEU A 209 -7.77 -1.31 -15.32
N MET A 210 -7.70 -2.51 -14.77
CA MET A 210 -7.48 -3.74 -15.55
C MET A 210 -8.83 -4.40 -15.84
N ILE A 211 -9.08 -4.77 -17.10
CA ILE A 211 -10.32 -5.41 -17.53
C ILE A 211 -10.00 -6.82 -18.06
N PRO A 212 -10.32 -7.89 -17.32
CA PRO A 212 -10.15 -9.25 -17.80
C PRO A 212 -11.25 -9.62 -18.82
N GLY A 213 -10.92 -10.48 -19.77
CA GLY A 213 -11.80 -10.91 -20.86
C GLY A 213 -11.91 -9.91 -22.03
N ARG A 214 -11.11 -8.84 -22.06
CA ARG A 214 -11.12 -7.82 -23.12
C ARG A 214 -9.71 -7.47 -23.57
N LYS A 215 -9.55 -7.23 -24.87
CA LYS A 215 -8.33 -6.64 -25.46
C LYS A 215 -8.43 -5.13 -25.72
N THR A 216 -9.59 -4.52 -25.42
CA THR A 216 -9.87 -3.10 -25.67
C THR A 216 -10.63 -2.49 -24.50
N CYS A 217 -10.22 -1.30 -24.10
CA CYS A 217 -10.90 -0.50 -23.09
C CYS A 217 -12.32 -0.10 -23.50
N TYR A 218 -13.15 0.24 -22.51
CA TYR A 218 -14.47 0.82 -22.78
C TYR A 218 -14.33 2.25 -23.35
N LYS A 219 -15.42 2.74 -23.98
CA LYS A 219 -15.45 4.09 -24.55
C LYS A 219 -15.06 5.14 -23.50
N GLY A 220 -14.17 6.05 -23.88
CA GLY A 220 -13.67 7.12 -23.01
C GLY A 220 -12.51 6.72 -22.08
N TRP A 221 -12.03 5.48 -22.17
CA TRP A 221 -10.79 5.04 -21.53
C TRP A 221 -9.67 4.93 -22.57
N THR A 222 -8.44 5.18 -22.13
CA THR A 222 -7.23 5.04 -22.95
C THR A 222 -6.58 3.71 -22.66
N SER A 223 -6.20 2.96 -23.71
CA SER A 223 -5.47 1.71 -23.55
C SER A 223 -4.00 1.98 -23.30
N GLU A 224 -3.46 1.39 -22.25
CA GLU A 224 -2.03 1.42 -21.95
C GLU A 224 -1.34 0.21 -22.58
N TYR A 225 -1.88 -0.99 -22.35
CA TYR A 225 -1.47 -2.22 -23.05
C TYR A 225 -2.56 -3.31 -22.98
N SER A 226 -2.50 -4.26 -23.90
CA SER A 226 -3.30 -5.49 -23.94
C SER A 226 -2.41 -6.71 -23.74
N GLY A 227 -3.02 -7.81 -23.31
CA GLY A 227 -2.29 -9.00 -22.96
C GLY A 227 -3.17 -10.19 -22.61
N TYR A 228 -2.56 -11.16 -21.95
CA TYR A 228 -3.21 -12.37 -21.46
C TYR A 228 -3.21 -12.40 -19.94
N LEU A 229 -4.27 -12.96 -19.36
CA LEU A 229 -4.38 -13.14 -17.93
C LEU A 229 -3.58 -14.40 -17.53
N LEU A 230 -2.58 -14.21 -16.68
CA LEU A 230 -1.78 -15.28 -16.09
C LEU A 230 -1.95 -15.28 -14.56
N ALA A 231 -1.74 -16.43 -13.94
CA ALA A 231 -1.74 -16.62 -12.48
C ALA A 231 -0.92 -17.85 -12.10
N GLY A 232 -0.89 -18.19 -10.81
CA GLY A 232 -0.29 -19.44 -10.33
C GLY A 232 -1.01 -20.69 -10.83
N HIS A 233 -0.36 -21.84 -10.71
CA HIS A 233 -0.95 -23.12 -11.10
C HIS A 233 -2.24 -23.41 -10.30
N ARG A 234 -3.22 -24.05 -10.94
CA ARG A 234 -4.53 -24.34 -10.33
C ARG A 234 -4.49 -25.24 -9.09
N THR A 235 -3.40 -25.96 -8.84
CA THR A 235 -3.23 -26.84 -7.66
C THR A 235 -2.30 -26.26 -6.59
N THR A 236 -1.68 -25.11 -6.87
CA THR A 236 -0.81 -24.43 -5.92
C THR A 236 -1.60 -23.41 -5.10
N SER A 237 -0.96 -22.82 -4.10
CA SER A 237 -1.57 -21.76 -3.28
C SER A 237 -2.04 -20.59 -4.14
N SER A 238 -3.09 -19.90 -3.70
CA SER A 238 -3.69 -18.78 -4.42
C SER A 238 -2.67 -17.69 -4.76
N LYS A 239 -2.66 -17.27 -6.02
CA LYS A 239 -1.89 -16.13 -6.52
C LYS A 239 -2.83 -15.11 -7.16
N GLU A 240 -2.41 -13.85 -7.19
CA GLU A 240 -3.15 -12.81 -7.92
C GLU A 240 -3.13 -13.01 -9.44
N TYR A 241 -4.18 -12.50 -10.09
CA TYR A 241 -4.27 -12.45 -11.54
C TYR A 241 -3.44 -11.28 -12.08
N ALA A 242 -2.51 -11.55 -12.99
CA ALA A 242 -1.72 -10.54 -13.68
C ALA A 242 -2.12 -10.43 -15.15
N CYS A 243 -2.25 -9.21 -15.66
CA CYS A 243 -2.36 -8.96 -17.08
C CYS A 243 -0.95 -8.85 -17.67
N VAL A 244 -0.48 -9.89 -18.36
CA VAL A 244 0.87 -9.95 -18.95
C VAL A 244 0.79 -9.53 -20.40
N ASP A 245 1.67 -8.60 -20.82
CA ASP A 245 1.66 -8.00 -22.15
C ASP A 245 1.63 -9.06 -23.27
N GLU A 246 0.88 -8.80 -24.34
CA GLU A 246 0.81 -9.72 -25.47
C GLU A 246 2.16 -9.92 -26.17
N ASN A 247 3.05 -8.92 -26.09
CA ASN A 247 4.41 -8.97 -26.63
C ASN A 247 5.46 -9.30 -25.57
N ALA A 248 5.06 -10.01 -24.51
CA ALA A 248 5.93 -10.32 -23.40
C ALA A 248 7.28 -10.92 -23.83
N GLU A 249 8.31 -10.54 -23.08
CA GLU A 249 9.69 -10.94 -23.25
C GLU A 249 10.24 -11.60 -21.99
N PRO A 250 11.31 -12.41 -22.08
CA PRO A 250 12.01 -12.89 -20.91
C PRO A 250 12.93 -11.79 -20.33
N LEU A 251 13.28 -11.95 -19.06
CA LEU A 251 14.19 -11.04 -18.36
C LEU A 251 15.55 -11.00 -19.08
N ASP A 252 16.15 -12.18 -19.25
CA ASP A 252 17.36 -12.44 -20.04
C ASP A 252 17.22 -13.78 -20.81
N ASP A 253 18.31 -14.27 -21.42
CA ASP A 253 18.32 -15.52 -22.19
C ASP A 253 18.60 -16.77 -21.31
N LYS A 254 18.55 -16.63 -19.98
CA LYS A 254 18.70 -17.79 -19.08
C LYS A 254 17.40 -18.56 -19.00
N THR A 255 17.57 -19.84 -18.73
CA THR A 255 16.47 -20.76 -18.49
C THR A 255 16.86 -21.63 -17.31
N GLY A 256 15.94 -21.82 -16.39
CA GLY A 256 16.12 -22.71 -15.26
C GLY A 256 14.78 -23.16 -14.70
N ASN A 257 14.82 -24.25 -13.95
CA ASN A 257 13.64 -24.78 -13.29
C ASN A 257 13.76 -24.47 -11.79
N GLU A 258 13.84 -23.20 -11.45
CA GLU A 258 14.03 -22.72 -10.09
C GLU A 258 12.76 -22.89 -9.25
N ASN A 259 11.60 -22.95 -9.90
CA ASN A 259 10.29 -23.08 -9.28
C ASN A 259 10.03 -22.00 -8.22
N GLY A 260 10.25 -20.73 -8.57
CA GLY A 260 9.93 -19.61 -7.71
C GLY A 260 8.42 -19.33 -7.65
N ALA A 261 8.04 -18.06 -7.84
CA ALA A 261 6.68 -17.75 -8.26
C ALA A 261 6.48 -18.18 -9.72
N LEU A 262 5.26 -18.58 -10.10
CA LEU A 262 5.02 -19.13 -11.44
C LEU A 262 3.84 -18.45 -12.12
N PHE A 263 4.01 -18.17 -13.41
CA PHE A 263 2.98 -17.62 -14.28
C PHE A 263 2.51 -18.64 -15.32
N TYR A 264 1.32 -19.19 -15.06
CA TYR A 264 0.57 -20.07 -15.95
C TYR A 264 -0.51 -19.29 -16.68
N ALA A 265 -0.72 -19.64 -17.95
CA ALA A 265 -1.83 -19.14 -18.74
C ALA A 265 -3.18 -19.60 -18.17
N ILE A 266 -4.17 -18.71 -18.21
CA ILE A 266 -5.53 -19.04 -17.77
C ILE A 266 -6.39 -19.42 -18.97
N SER A 267 -7.01 -20.59 -18.89
CA SER A 267 -8.13 -20.97 -19.74
C SER A 267 -9.45 -20.79 -18.99
N THR A 268 -10.47 -20.27 -19.66
CA THR A 268 -11.84 -20.26 -19.15
C THR A 268 -12.35 -21.67 -18.87
N LYS A 269 -13.22 -21.79 -17.86
CA LYS A 269 -13.98 -23.02 -17.60
C LYS A 269 -15.45 -22.71 -17.42
N CYS A 270 -16.29 -23.21 -18.33
CA CYS A 270 -17.74 -23.05 -18.26
C CYS A 270 -18.35 -23.84 -17.10
N GLY A 271 -19.48 -23.36 -16.60
CA GLY A 271 -20.17 -23.89 -15.43
C GLY A 271 -20.78 -22.73 -14.65
N SER A 272 -20.13 -22.32 -13.56
CA SER A 272 -20.45 -21.05 -12.89
C SER A 272 -20.15 -19.83 -13.78
N LEU A 273 -19.11 -19.94 -14.63
CA LEU A 273 -18.90 -19.00 -15.74
C LEU A 273 -19.94 -19.29 -16.83
N ARG A 274 -20.81 -18.31 -17.08
CA ARG A 274 -21.85 -18.41 -18.11
C ARG A 274 -21.23 -18.40 -19.50
N CYS A 275 -21.56 -19.43 -20.28
CA CYS A 275 -21.16 -19.57 -21.67
C CYS A 275 -22.42 -19.82 -22.50
N PRO A 276 -22.87 -18.87 -23.35
CA PRO A 276 -22.31 -17.55 -23.69
C PRO A 276 -22.45 -16.46 -22.59
N PRO A 277 -21.71 -15.32 -22.68
CA PRO A 277 -20.88 -14.84 -23.80
C PRO A 277 -19.44 -15.36 -23.80
N TYR A 278 -18.99 -16.01 -22.72
CA TYR A 278 -17.68 -16.67 -22.69
C TYR A 278 -17.71 -17.99 -23.47
N LYS A 279 -16.53 -18.53 -23.76
CA LYS A 279 -16.35 -19.85 -24.38
C LYS A 279 -15.61 -20.75 -23.40
N ASP A 280 -15.79 -22.07 -23.50
CA ASP A 280 -15.03 -23.03 -22.68
C ASP A 280 -13.61 -23.18 -23.23
N ALA A 281 -12.65 -23.45 -22.35
CA ALA A 281 -11.28 -23.83 -22.70
C ALA A 281 -10.58 -22.87 -23.68
N VAL A 282 -10.78 -21.55 -23.50
CA VAL A 282 -10.07 -20.53 -24.27
C VAL A 282 -9.22 -19.64 -23.38
N GLU A 283 -8.12 -19.13 -23.91
CA GLU A 283 -7.27 -18.15 -23.24
C GLU A 283 -8.05 -16.89 -22.83
N VAL A 284 -7.69 -16.32 -21.68
CA VAL A 284 -8.33 -15.10 -21.17
C VAL A 284 -7.49 -13.89 -21.55
N GLN A 285 -8.03 -13.04 -22.42
CA GLN A 285 -7.45 -11.75 -22.76
C GLN A 285 -7.58 -10.74 -21.61
N CYS A 286 -6.76 -9.69 -21.59
CA CYS A 286 -6.88 -8.58 -20.65
C CYS A 286 -6.38 -7.27 -21.27
N VAL A 287 -6.79 -6.15 -20.67
CA VAL A 287 -6.34 -4.82 -21.07
C VAL A 287 -6.21 -3.93 -19.82
N VAL A 288 -5.14 -3.15 -19.78
CA VAL A 288 -4.91 -2.12 -18.76
C VAL A 288 -5.24 -0.76 -19.36
N CYS A 289 -6.08 -0.02 -18.65
CA CYS A 289 -6.71 1.20 -19.13
C CYS A 289 -6.55 2.35 -18.14
N THR A 290 -6.41 3.57 -18.65
CA THR A 290 -6.39 4.79 -17.83
C THR A 290 -7.48 5.78 -18.25
N LYS A 291 -7.84 6.70 -17.34
CA LYS A 291 -8.78 7.79 -17.63
C LYS A 291 -8.28 9.13 -17.13
#